data_AF-A0A6A6N2X8-F1
#
_entry.id   AF-A0A6A6N2X8-F1
#
_cell.length_a   1.000
_cell.length_b   1.000
_cell.length_c   1.000
_cell.angle_alpha   90.00
_cell.angle_beta   90.00
_cell.angle_gamma   90.00
#
_symmetry.space_group_name_H-M   'P 1'
#
loop_
_entity.id
_entity.type
_entity.pdbx_description
1 polymer ?
#
loop_
_entity_poly.entity_id
_entity_poly.type
_entity_poly.pdbx_seq_one_letter_code
_entity_poly.pdbx_strand_id
1 'polypeptide(L)'
;MSDFLNVTELPENIGDLEFLENLHISDSGIKALPSSINQLENLVFLRCSGCKGLTLPPLTEHKDEDRIENFLRIENFLDFSNCFSLDKEKVMKDVLKTHLLKHKIVRLCIPGDEVPQRMRYKNQSGSSLSFTLDQPNLIGVSLCLVFDPKNHYGYHVRFICEAQFIDKSGHNSKNSKFSFQYTWMTNLLESEHVYLWNELFDMEDSFVEASFQFFIEHFSLKPQHNSRL
;
A
#
# COMPACT_ATOMS: atom_id res chain seq x y z
N MET A 1 7.90 28.68 -9.79
CA MET A 1 6.58 28.73 -10.44
C MET A 1 6.56 27.55 -11.39
N SER A 2 6.13 26.40 -10.89
CA SER A 2 6.01 25.18 -11.70
C SER A 2 4.65 25.22 -12.38
N ASP A 3 4.63 25.11 -13.70
CA ASP A 3 3.41 24.87 -14.45
C ASP A 3 2.85 23.52 -14.00
N PHE A 4 1.94 23.55 -13.02
CA PHE A 4 1.16 22.39 -12.63
C PHE A 4 0.44 21.90 -13.89
N LEU A 5 0.49 20.60 -14.16
CA LEU A 5 -0.35 19.98 -15.16
C LEU A 5 -1.81 20.33 -14.79
N ASN A 6 -2.43 21.22 -15.56
CA ASN A 6 -3.84 21.65 -15.42
C ASN A 6 -4.83 20.52 -15.77
N VAL A 7 -4.45 19.27 -15.52
CA VAL A 7 -5.36 18.14 -15.65
C VAL A 7 -6.31 18.21 -14.46
N THR A 8 -7.58 18.46 -14.74
CA THR A 8 -8.65 18.56 -13.73
C THR A 8 -9.59 17.36 -13.75
N GLU A 9 -9.52 16.54 -14.78
CA GLU A 9 -10.31 15.33 -14.99
C GLU A 9 -9.54 14.32 -15.85
N LEU A 10 -9.84 13.04 -15.66
CA LEU A 10 -9.50 11.99 -16.62
C LEU A 10 -10.76 11.62 -17.41
N PRO A 11 -10.61 11.25 -18.69
CA PRO A 11 -11.75 10.83 -19.48
C PRO A 11 -12.24 9.45 -19.05
N GLU A 12 -13.54 9.20 -19.16
CA GLU A 12 -14.14 7.91 -18.80
C GLU A 12 -13.64 6.76 -19.70
N ASN A 13 -13.12 7.03 -20.90
CA ASN A 13 -12.54 5.98 -21.75
C ASN A 13 -11.12 5.56 -21.33
N ILE A 14 -10.58 6.03 -20.20
CA ILE A 14 -9.30 5.53 -19.67
C ILE A 14 -9.35 4.02 -19.42
N GLY A 15 -10.52 3.47 -19.07
CA GLY A 15 -10.74 2.04 -18.86
C GLY A 15 -10.53 1.18 -20.11
N ASP A 16 -10.58 1.77 -21.30
CA ASP A 16 -10.36 1.07 -22.58
C ASP A 16 -8.87 0.77 -22.83
N LEU A 17 -7.97 1.29 -21.99
CA LEU A 17 -6.53 1.08 -22.13
C LEU A 17 -6.12 -0.27 -21.54
N GLU A 18 -6.48 -1.35 -22.25
CA GLU A 18 -6.29 -2.75 -21.84
C GLU A 18 -4.85 -3.08 -21.39
N PHE A 19 -3.83 -2.43 -21.98
CA PHE A 19 -2.42 -2.68 -21.68
C PHE A 19 -1.80 -1.66 -20.70
N LEU A 20 -2.59 -0.78 -20.10
CA LEU A 20 -2.06 0.25 -19.20
C LEU A 20 -1.60 -0.39 -17.88
N GLU A 21 -0.29 -0.44 -17.67
CA GLU A 21 0.29 -0.98 -16.43
C GLU A 21 0.59 0.09 -15.38
N ASN A 22 0.87 1.32 -15.80
CA ASN A 22 1.32 2.40 -14.91
C ASN A 22 0.59 3.70 -15.24
N LEU A 23 -0.16 4.23 -14.28
CA LEU A 23 -0.85 5.53 -14.37
C LEU A 23 -0.31 6.48 -13.31
N HIS A 24 0.33 7.57 -13.74
CA HIS A 24 0.93 8.58 -12.87
C HIS A 24 0.27 9.93 -13.10
N ILE A 25 -0.31 10.48 -12.04
CA ILE A 25 -1.04 11.75 -12.04
C ILE A 25 -0.70 12.48 -10.75
N SER A 26 0.50 13.03 -10.66
CA SER A 26 0.94 13.73 -9.46
C SER A 26 0.72 15.24 -9.56
N ASP A 27 0.47 15.88 -8.43
CA ASP A 27 0.38 17.34 -8.28
C ASP A 27 -0.57 17.99 -9.30
N SER A 28 -1.71 17.33 -9.55
CA SER A 28 -2.72 17.78 -10.51
C SER A 28 -3.98 18.36 -9.83
N GLY A 29 -4.80 19.04 -10.63
CA GLY A 29 -6.12 19.54 -10.21
C GLY A 29 -7.23 18.50 -10.24
N ILE A 30 -6.93 17.21 -10.43
CA ILE A 30 -7.95 16.16 -10.54
C ILE A 30 -8.77 16.05 -9.25
N LYS A 31 -10.09 16.04 -9.43
CA LYS A 31 -11.09 15.95 -8.35
C LYS A 31 -11.66 14.55 -8.17
N ALA A 32 -11.66 13.73 -9.22
CA ALA A 32 -12.19 12.37 -9.17
C ALA A 32 -11.47 11.49 -10.20
N LEU A 33 -11.25 10.22 -9.86
CA LEU A 33 -10.99 9.19 -10.87
C LEU A 33 -12.31 8.71 -11.50
N PRO A 34 -12.35 8.46 -12.82
CA PRO A 34 -13.51 7.91 -13.49
C PRO A 34 -13.79 6.49 -13.00
N SER A 35 -15.05 6.05 -13.10
CA SER A 35 -15.46 4.72 -12.63
C SER A 35 -14.80 3.60 -13.44
N SER A 36 -14.54 3.88 -14.72
CA SER A 36 -13.82 3.01 -15.65
C SER A 36 -12.37 2.72 -15.25
N ILE A 37 -11.80 3.42 -14.26
CA ILE A 37 -10.48 3.02 -13.71
C ILE A 37 -10.50 1.55 -13.30
N ASN A 38 -11.65 1.06 -12.79
CA ASN A 38 -11.84 -0.31 -12.36
C ASN A 38 -11.74 -1.36 -13.49
N GLN A 39 -11.77 -0.94 -14.76
CA GLN A 39 -11.67 -1.80 -15.94
C GLN A 39 -10.22 -2.06 -16.38
N LEU A 40 -9.25 -1.34 -15.80
CA LEU A 40 -7.83 -1.49 -16.13
C LEU A 40 -7.22 -2.77 -15.52
N GLU A 41 -7.47 -3.92 -16.14
CA GLU A 41 -7.05 -5.23 -15.62
C GLU A 41 -5.54 -5.42 -15.51
N ASN A 42 -4.76 -4.71 -16.34
CA ASN A 42 -3.31 -4.79 -16.34
C ASN A 42 -2.63 -3.71 -15.48
N LEU A 43 -3.40 -2.85 -14.80
CA LEU A 43 -2.84 -1.82 -13.95
C LEU A 43 -2.07 -2.49 -12.80
N VAL A 44 -0.81 -2.12 -12.67
CA VAL A 44 0.09 -2.51 -11.56
C VAL A 44 0.28 -1.32 -10.64
N PHE A 45 0.34 -0.11 -11.21
CA PHE A 45 0.72 1.08 -10.48
C PHE A 45 -0.23 2.25 -10.75
N LEU A 46 -0.85 2.74 -9.70
CA LEU A 46 -1.69 3.94 -9.71
C LEU A 46 -1.12 4.94 -8.72
N ARG A 47 -0.55 6.03 -9.22
CA ARG A 47 -0.08 7.15 -8.39
C ARG A 47 -0.90 8.39 -8.70
N CYS A 48 -1.56 8.93 -7.69
CA CYS A 48 -2.22 10.24 -7.75
C CYS A 48 -1.68 11.23 -6.71
N SER A 49 -0.43 11.04 -6.26
CA SER A 49 0.20 11.83 -5.19
C SER A 49 0.00 13.35 -5.37
N GLY A 50 -0.35 14.08 -4.32
CA GLY A 50 -0.52 15.55 -4.37
C GLY A 50 -1.81 16.01 -5.04
N CYS A 51 -2.70 15.12 -5.49
CA CYS A 51 -4.04 15.48 -5.96
C CYS A 51 -4.95 15.80 -4.75
N LYS A 52 -4.80 16.99 -4.18
CA LYS A 52 -5.40 17.35 -2.88
C LYS A 52 -6.93 17.30 -2.84
N GLY A 53 -7.59 17.47 -3.98
CA GLY A 53 -9.05 17.41 -4.14
C GLY A 53 -9.59 16.07 -4.60
N LEU A 54 -8.75 15.03 -4.67
CA LEU A 54 -9.10 13.73 -5.24
C LEU A 54 -10.18 13.00 -4.42
N THR A 55 -11.12 12.41 -5.15
CA THR A 55 -12.06 11.40 -4.67
C THR A 55 -11.92 10.15 -5.54
N LEU A 56 -12.22 8.98 -4.97
CA LEU A 56 -12.16 7.71 -5.68
C LEU A 56 -13.56 7.16 -5.95
N PRO A 57 -13.80 6.52 -7.11
CA PRO A 57 -14.97 5.69 -7.29
C PRO A 57 -14.92 4.53 -6.28
N PRO A 58 -16.04 3.84 -6.01
CA PRO A 58 -15.99 2.59 -5.26
C PRO A 58 -15.02 1.61 -5.93
N LEU A 59 -14.01 1.14 -5.20
CA LEU A 59 -12.99 0.22 -5.74
C LEU A 59 -13.48 -1.24 -5.77
N THR A 60 -14.72 -1.48 -5.34
CA THR A 60 -15.27 -2.82 -5.09
C THR A 60 -16.69 -3.04 -5.61
N GLU A 61 -17.33 -2.06 -6.26
CA GLU A 61 -18.73 -2.18 -6.69
C GLU A 61 -18.84 -2.73 -8.09
N HIS A 62 -18.98 -4.04 -8.15
CA HIS A 62 -19.28 -4.77 -9.35
C HIS A 62 -20.31 -5.83 -8.95
N LYS A 63 -21.54 -5.65 -9.44
CA LYS A 63 -22.75 -6.38 -8.99
C LYS A 63 -22.97 -7.72 -9.70
N ASP A 64 -22.15 -8.06 -10.68
CA ASP A 64 -22.26 -9.32 -11.42
C ASP A 64 -21.23 -10.31 -10.90
N GLU A 65 -21.71 -11.32 -10.16
CA GLU A 65 -20.92 -12.37 -9.52
C GLU A 65 -20.17 -13.28 -10.52
N ASP A 66 -20.44 -13.18 -11.84
CA ASP A 66 -19.92 -14.13 -12.84
C ASP A 66 -18.88 -13.58 -13.83
N ARG A 67 -18.48 -12.29 -13.75
CA ARG A 67 -17.52 -11.70 -14.71
C ARG A 67 -16.49 -10.74 -14.16
N ILE A 68 -16.30 -10.64 -12.85
CA ILE A 68 -15.57 -9.51 -12.25
C ILE A 68 -14.34 -9.97 -11.46
N GLU A 69 -13.45 -10.60 -12.20
CA GLU A 69 -12.01 -10.64 -11.98
C GLU A 69 -11.44 -9.67 -13.04
N ASN A 70 -10.67 -8.60 -12.81
CA ASN A 70 -9.73 -8.23 -11.77
C ASN A 70 -9.30 -6.77 -12.01
N PHE A 71 -9.76 -5.76 -11.25
CA PHE A 71 -9.16 -4.40 -11.31
C PHE A 71 -7.65 -4.39 -10.94
N LEU A 72 -7.20 -5.44 -10.27
CA LEU A 72 -5.89 -5.49 -9.63
C LEU A 72 -5.17 -6.75 -10.13
N ARG A 73 -3.94 -6.64 -10.63
CA ARG A 73 -3.04 -7.77 -10.86
C ARG A 73 -2.67 -8.45 -9.54
N ILE A 74 -1.80 -9.45 -9.61
CA ILE A 74 -1.25 -10.14 -8.43
C ILE A 74 -0.61 -9.15 -7.46
N GLU A 75 0.06 -8.12 -7.98
CA GLU A 75 0.63 -7.03 -7.18
C GLU A 75 0.17 -5.66 -7.68
N ASN A 76 -0.36 -4.85 -6.77
CA ASN A 76 -0.79 -3.48 -7.06
C ASN A 76 -0.21 -2.48 -6.08
N PHE A 77 0.15 -1.32 -6.61
CA PHE A 77 0.67 -0.18 -5.87
C PHE A 77 -0.26 1.01 -6.06
N LEU A 78 -0.83 1.47 -4.96
CA LEU A 78 -1.75 2.59 -4.87
C LEU A 78 -1.09 3.69 -4.06
N ASP A 79 -0.69 4.76 -4.71
CA ASP A 79 -0.01 5.89 -4.08
C ASP A 79 -0.89 7.14 -4.18
N PHE A 80 -1.57 7.43 -3.08
CA PHE A 80 -2.37 8.64 -2.91
C PHE A 80 -1.76 9.55 -1.85
N SER A 81 -0.45 9.54 -1.68
CA SER A 81 0.23 10.47 -0.78
C SER A 81 -0.20 11.92 -1.03
N ASN A 82 -0.34 12.71 0.04
CA ASN A 82 -0.84 14.10 0.02
C ASN A 82 -2.24 14.32 -0.60
N CYS A 83 -3.03 13.27 -0.86
CA CYS A 83 -4.43 13.40 -1.29
C CYS A 83 -5.36 13.62 -0.09
N PHE A 84 -5.32 14.81 0.50
CA PHE A 84 -5.97 15.09 1.80
C PHE A 84 -7.50 15.04 1.81
N SER A 85 -8.16 15.15 0.64
CA SER A 85 -9.64 15.06 0.54
C SER A 85 -10.16 13.63 0.44
N LEU A 86 -9.29 12.61 0.44
CA LEU A 86 -9.74 11.22 0.35
C LEU A 86 -10.58 10.81 1.56
N ASP A 87 -11.62 10.02 1.30
CA ASP A 87 -12.30 9.23 2.32
C ASP A 87 -11.39 8.06 2.72
N LYS A 88 -10.45 8.35 3.63
CA LYS A 88 -9.43 7.42 4.11
C LYS A 88 -10.05 6.11 4.62
N GLU A 89 -11.13 6.19 5.40
CA GLU A 89 -11.80 5.00 5.95
C GLU A 89 -12.39 4.11 4.86
N LYS A 90 -13.02 4.69 3.84
CA LYS A 90 -13.53 3.94 2.68
C LYS A 90 -12.38 3.27 1.92
N VAL A 91 -11.30 3.99 1.63
CA VAL A 91 -10.14 3.44 0.91
C VAL A 91 -9.52 2.27 1.70
N MET A 92 -9.29 2.46 3.00
CA MET A 92 -8.75 1.40 3.86
C MET A 92 -9.67 0.18 3.92
N LYS A 93 -10.98 0.39 4.02
CA LYS A 93 -11.98 -0.68 4.00
C LYS A 93 -11.93 -1.48 2.69
N ASP A 94 -11.85 -0.82 1.55
CA ASP A 94 -11.84 -1.47 0.23
C ASP A 94 -10.54 -2.25 0.00
N VAL A 95 -9.39 -1.70 0.39
CA VAL A 95 -8.09 -2.37 0.27
C VAL A 95 -8.01 -3.58 1.22
N LEU A 96 -8.43 -3.45 2.48
CA LEU A 96 -8.47 -4.58 3.41
C LEU A 96 -9.42 -5.69 2.95
N LYS A 97 -10.57 -5.33 2.37
CA LYS A 97 -11.47 -6.32 1.77
C LYS A 97 -10.78 -7.07 0.61
N THR A 98 -9.97 -6.37 -0.18
CA THR A 98 -9.20 -6.97 -1.27
C THR A 98 -8.14 -7.94 -0.76
N HIS A 99 -7.39 -7.58 0.29
CA HIS A 99 -6.40 -8.46 0.92
C HIS A 99 -7.03 -9.79 1.39
N LEU A 100 -8.24 -9.71 1.95
CA LEU A 100 -8.94 -10.87 2.52
C LEU A 100 -9.59 -11.77 1.47
N LEU A 101 -10.17 -11.20 0.41
CA LEU A 101 -11.05 -11.94 -0.50
C LEU A 101 -10.39 -12.35 -1.82
N LYS A 102 -9.35 -11.64 -2.27
CA LYS A 102 -8.85 -11.79 -3.64
C LYS A 102 -7.48 -12.46 -3.76
N HIS A 103 -6.83 -12.81 -2.64
CA HIS A 103 -5.45 -13.33 -2.61
C HIS A 103 -4.48 -12.50 -3.49
N LYS A 104 -4.66 -11.18 -3.49
CA LYS A 104 -3.80 -10.23 -4.21
C LYS A 104 -2.97 -9.43 -3.23
N ILE A 105 -1.77 -9.09 -3.65
CA ILE A 105 -0.89 -8.20 -2.92
C ILE A 105 -1.26 -6.77 -3.33
N VAL A 106 -1.77 -5.98 -2.39
CA VAL A 106 -2.02 -4.56 -2.60
C VAL A 106 -1.17 -3.77 -1.62
N ARG A 107 -0.55 -2.72 -2.13
CA ARG A 107 0.35 -1.81 -1.43
C ARG A 107 -0.25 -0.43 -1.54
N LEU A 108 -0.52 0.21 -0.41
CA LEU A 108 -1.25 1.47 -0.32
C LEU A 108 -0.44 2.50 0.49
N CYS A 109 -0.43 3.74 0.00
CA CYS A 109 0.01 4.93 0.74
C CYS A 109 -1.09 5.99 0.68
N ILE A 110 -1.54 6.49 1.84
CA ILE A 110 -2.51 7.58 1.97
C ILE A 110 -2.11 8.52 3.11
N PRO A 111 -2.57 9.79 3.14
CA PRO A 111 -2.39 10.66 4.28
C PRO A 111 -3.05 10.07 5.53
N GLY A 112 -2.41 10.23 6.70
CA GLY A 112 -2.99 9.81 7.97
C GLY A 112 -1.94 9.61 9.05
N ASP A 113 -2.38 9.81 10.28
CA ASP A 113 -1.59 9.84 11.51
C ASP A 113 -1.90 8.67 12.45
N GLU A 114 -2.86 7.81 12.10
CA GLU A 114 -3.29 6.68 12.90
C GLU A 114 -3.37 5.38 12.11
N VAL A 115 -3.07 4.26 12.78
CA VAL A 115 -3.33 2.92 12.26
C VAL A 115 -4.86 2.67 12.24
N PRO A 116 -5.45 2.18 11.14
CA PRO A 116 -6.89 2.02 10.99
C PRO A 116 -7.52 1.20 12.11
N GLN A 117 -8.76 1.55 12.48
CA GLN A 117 -9.45 0.86 13.56
C GLN A 117 -9.66 -0.64 13.31
N ARG A 118 -9.77 -1.04 12.04
CA ARG A 118 -9.92 -2.42 11.58
C ARG A 118 -8.69 -3.30 11.78
N MET A 119 -7.51 -2.73 12.02
CA MET A 119 -6.32 -3.52 12.35
C MET A 119 -6.50 -4.17 13.71
N ARG A 120 -6.33 -5.49 13.75
CA ARG A 120 -6.59 -6.28 14.95
C ARG A 120 -5.56 -6.04 16.05
N TYR A 121 -4.29 -6.01 15.68
CA TYR A 121 -3.17 -5.84 16.60
C TYR A 121 -2.49 -4.50 16.31
N LYS A 122 -2.30 -3.69 17.35
CA LYS A 122 -1.72 -2.34 17.28
C LYS A 122 -0.80 -2.12 18.47
N ASN A 123 0.33 -1.48 18.24
CA ASN A 123 1.26 -1.12 19.28
C ASN A 123 0.91 0.27 19.80
N GLN A 124 1.09 0.49 21.10
CA GLN A 124 0.91 1.83 21.70
C GLN A 124 2.16 2.70 21.55
N SER A 125 3.32 2.07 21.43
CA SER A 125 4.62 2.72 21.22
C SER A 125 5.62 1.75 20.58
N GLY A 126 6.76 2.27 20.13
CA GLY A 126 7.83 1.48 19.54
C GLY A 126 7.53 1.01 18.12
N SER A 127 8.26 -0.01 17.68
CA SER A 127 8.18 -0.55 16.32
C SER A 127 7.95 -2.06 16.31
N SER A 128 7.42 -2.63 17.39
CA SER A 128 7.21 -4.08 17.50
C SER A 128 5.83 -4.44 18.02
N LEU A 129 5.39 -5.63 17.64
CA LEU A 129 4.14 -6.26 18.04
C LEU A 129 4.43 -7.71 18.40
N SER A 130 3.79 -8.23 19.44
CA SER A 130 3.82 -9.65 19.77
C SER A 130 2.47 -10.05 20.35
N PHE A 131 1.92 -11.15 19.87
CA PHE A 131 0.58 -11.60 20.26
C PHE A 131 0.39 -13.08 20.01
N THR A 132 -0.56 -13.67 20.73
CA THR A 132 -1.06 -15.02 20.50
C THR A 132 -2.01 -15.04 19.30
N LEU A 133 -1.91 -16.09 18.50
CA LEU A 133 -2.76 -16.32 17.34
C LEU A 133 -3.99 -17.13 17.74
N ASP A 134 -5.16 -16.57 17.50
CA ASP A 134 -6.44 -17.26 17.71
C ASP A 134 -6.73 -18.33 16.65
N GLN A 135 -6.09 -18.24 15.49
CA GLN A 135 -6.27 -19.17 14.38
C GLN A 135 -4.93 -19.80 14.00
N PRO A 136 -4.84 -21.14 13.96
CA PRO A 136 -3.58 -21.83 13.69
C PRO A 136 -3.15 -21.75 12.23
N ASN A 137 -4.08 -21.53 11.29
CA ASN A 137 -3.82 -21.61 9.85
C ASN A 137 -3.91 -20.22 9.21
N LEU A 138 -2.79 -19.50 9.19
CA LEU A 138 -2.68 -18.19 8.54
C LEU A 138 -2.26 -18.35 7.08
N ILE A 139 -3.08 -17.85 6.16
CA ILE A 139 -2.76 -17.79 4.71
C ILE A 139 -2.06 -16.48 4.29
N GLY A 140 -1.93 -15.54 5.23
CA GLY A 140 -1.34 -14.24 4.99
C GLY A 140 -1.63 -13.25 6.12
N VAL A 141 -0.99 -12.09 6.04
CA VAL A 141 -1.15 -10.98 6.99
C VAL A 141 -1.28 -9.66 6.25
N SER A 142 -2.05 -8.74 6.83
CA SER A 142 -2.02 -7.34 6.45
C SER A 142 -1.19 -6.57 7.48
N LEU A 143 -0.22 -5.81 7.01
CA LEU A 143 0.71 -5.02 7.80
C LEU A 143 0.45 -3.54 7.56
N CYS A 144 0.57 -2.74 8.60
CA CYS A 144 0.31 -1.32 8.53
C CYS A 144 1.27 -0.54 9.42
N LEU A 145 1.72 0.62 8.96
CA LEU A 145 2.50 1.57 9.74
C LEU A 145 2.07 3.00 9.43
N VAL A 146 2.34 3.90 10.37
CA VAL A 146 2.28 5.34 10.19
C VAL A 146 3.71 5.86 10.11
N PHE A 147 4.00 6.67 9.09
CA PHE A 147 5.32 7.25 8.88
C PHE A 147 5.26 8.77 8.93
N ASP A 148 6.08 9.38 9.77
CA ASP A 148 6.27 10.82 9.87
C ASP A 148 7.52 11.26 9.07
N PRO A 149 7.39 12.04 7.99
CA PRO A 149 8.53 12.47 7.20
C PRO A 149 9.45 13.49 7.90
N LYS A 150 9.02 14.13 9.01
CA LYS A 150 9.75 15.27 9.63
C LYS A 150 11.20 14.96 10.01
N ASN A 151 11.53 13.71 10.29
CA ASN A 151 12.88 13.29 10.69
C ASN A 151 13.65 12.55 9.58
N HIS A 152 13.13 12.52 8.35
CA HIS A 152 13.69 11.73 7.25
C HIS A 152 13.84 12.60 5.99
N TYR A 153 15.02 13.20 5.80
CA TYR A 153 15.29 14.13 4.70
C TYR A 153 16.03 13.45 3.54
N GLY A 154 15.51 13.58 2.30
CA GLY A 154 16.31 13.34 1.08
C GLY A 154 16.67 11.88 0.77
N TYR A 155 15.96 10.91 1.32
CA TYR A 155 16.22 9.48 1.11
C TYR A 155 15.03 8.72 0.56
N HIS A 156 15.34 7.68 -0.23
CA HIS A 156 14.43 6.56 -0.41
C HIS A 156 14.35 5.79 0.90
N VAL A 157 13.14 5.54 1.36
CA VAL A 157 12.90 4.73 2.55
C VAL A 157 12.39 3.37 2.11
N ARG A 158 12.95 2.34 2.73
CA ARG A 158 12.40 0.98 2.69
C ARG A 158 11.86 0.66 4.06
N PHE A 159 10.61 0.22 4.09
CA PHE A 159 10.03 -0.34 5.30
C PHE A 159 10.26 -1.84 5.29
N ILE A 160 10.76 -2.35 6.41
CA ILE A 160 11.01 -3.77 6.61
C ILE A 160 10.19 -4.21 7.80
N CYS A 161 9.55 -5.35 7.67
CA CYS A 161 8.93 -6.06 8.77
C CYS A 161 9.55 -7.44 8.87
N GLU A 162 10.24 -7.72 9.97
CA GLU A 162 10.71 -9.07 10.27
C GLU A 162 9.69 -9.74 11.17
N ALA A 163 9.19 -10.90 10.76
CA ALA A 163 8.22 -11.67 11.51
C ALA A 163 8.83 -12.98 12.01
N GLN A 164 8.44 -13.36 13.21
CA GLN A 164 8.76 -14.65 13.82
C GLN A 164 7.47 -15.31 14.25
N PHE A 165 7.34 -16.61 13.99
CA PHE A 165 6.17 -17.38 14.35
C PHE A 165 6.58 -18.57 15.21
N ILE A 166 5.87 -18.81 16.30
CA ILE A 166 6.15 -19.90 17.23
C ILE A 166 5.00 -20.91 17.12
N ASP A 167 5.36 -22.18 16.94
CA ASP A 167 4.41 -23.29 16.87
C ASP A 167 4.03 -23.84 18.26
N LYS A 168 3.10 -24.79 18.30
CA LYS A 168 2.65 -25.43 19.54
C LYS A 168 3.75 -26.17 20.31
N SER A 169 4.83 -26.58 19.64
CA SER A 169 5.96 -27.26 20.26
C SER A 169 6.96 -26.29 20.90
N GLY A 170 6.73 -24.98 20.74
CA GLY A 170 7.66 -23.93 21.15
C GLY A 170 8.83 -23.76 20.16
N HIS A 171 8.76 -24.40 19.00
CA HIS A 171 9.77 -24.22 17.96
C HIS A 171 9.54 -22.87 17.29
N ASN A 172 10.61 -22.07 17.21
CA ASN A 172 10.60 -20.84 16.44
C ASN A 172 10.71 -21.19 14.96
N SER A 173 9.61 -21.07 14.23
CA SER A 173 9.63 -21.22 12.79
C SER A 173 10.20 -19.96 12.15
N LYS A 174 11.17 -20.18 11.25
CA LYS A 174 11.61 -19.33 10.14
C LYS A 174 11.36 -17.81 10.30
N ASN A 175 12.43 -17.07 10.59
CA ASN A 175 12.45 -15.61 10.45
C ASN A 175 12.05 -15.25 9.01
N SER A 176 10.87 -14.66 8.85
CA SER A 176 10.35 -14.22 7.57
C SER A 176 10.55 -12.72 7.46
N LYS A 177 11.31 -12.27 6.45
CA LYS A 177 11.59 -10.86 6.23
C LYS A 177 10.71 -10.34 5.10
N PHE A 178 9.80 -9.44 5.43
CA PHE A 178 8.94 -8.74 4.49
C PHE A 178 9.51 -7.35 4.24
N SER A 179 9.65 -6.98 2.98
CA SER A 179 10.14 -5.65 2.62
C SER A 179 9.13 -4.95 1.74
N PHE A 180 8.67 -3.81 2.20
CA PHE A 180 7.95 -2.86 1.39
C PHE A 180 8.96 -1.85 0.84
N GLN A 181 9.27 -1.98 -0.45
CA GLN A 181 10.24 -1.13 -1.13
C GLN A 181 9.53 -0.02 -1.89
N TYR A 182 9.05 1.02 -1.20
CA TYR A 182 8.46 2.12 -1.94
C TYR A 182 8.34 3.42 -1.13
N THR A 183 9.21 4.37 -1.43
CA THR A 183 8.92 5.80 -1.38
C THR A 183 9.89 6.47 -2.34
N TRP A 184 9.36 7.05 -3.41
CA TRP A 184 10.09 8.07 -4.14
C TRP A 184 10.05 9.33 -3.27
N MET A 185 11.20 9.72 -2.73
CA MET A 185 11.41 11.01 -2.06
C MET A 185 10.46 11.31 -0.89
N THR A 186 10.84 10.88 0.31
CA THR A 186 10.14 11.21 1.58
C THR A 186 9.97 12.71 1.84
N ASN A 187 10.82 13.55 1.26
CA ASN A 187 10.72 15.01 1.30
C ASN A 187 9.53 15.59 0.52
N LEU A 188 8.77 14.77 -0.22
CA LEU A 188 7.53 15.20 -0.87
C LEU A 188 6.30 15.01 0.02
N LEU A 189 6.39 14.25 1.12
CA LEU A 189 5.27 14.08 2.03
C LEU A 189 5.09 15.35 2.89
N GLU A 190 3.90 15.93 2.88
CA GLU A 190 3.61 17.16 3.65
C GLU A 190 3.24 16.86 5.11
N SER A 191 2.88 15.61 5.42
CA SER A 191 2.44 15.16 6.75
C SER A 191 2.72 13.67 6.97
N GLU A 192 2.26 13.14 8.10
CA GLU A 192 2.18 11.71 8.38
C GLU A 192 1.35 10.98 7.32
N HIS A 193 1.79 9.77 6.97
CA HIS A 193 1.15 8.90 6.00
C HIS A 193 1.00 7.48 6.54
N VAL A 194 -0.13 6.85 6.19
CA VAL A 194 -0.42 5.45 6.47
C VAL A 194 0.03 4.61 5.29
N TYR A 195 0.86 3.62 5.58
CA TYR A 195 1.26 2.57 4.65
C TYR A 195 0.54 1.28 5.04
N LEU A 196 -0.02 0.61 4.04
CA LEU A 196 -0.72 -0.66 4.20
C LEU A 196 -0.28 -1.62 3.10
N TRP A 197 0.06 -2.84 3.47
CA TRP A 197 0.33 -3.90 2.51
C TRP A 197 -0.06 -5.25 3.08
N ASN A 198 -0.17 -6.26 2.22
CA ASN A 198 -0.30 -7.64 2.65
C ASN A 198 0.82 -8.52 2.10
N GLU A 199 1.08 -9.58 2.85
CA GLU A 199 1.97 -10.66 2.47
C GLU A 199 1.17 -11.96 2.60
N LEU A 200 1.29 -12.81 1.59
CA LEU A 200 0.65 -14.13 1.58
C LEU A 200 1.69 -15.17 1.99
N PHE A 201 1.26 -16.13 2.80
CA PHE A 201 2.12 -17.19 3.27
C PHE A 201 1.58 -18.54 2.85
N ASP A 202 2.49 -19.40 2.41
CA ASP A 202 2.24 -20.83 2.30
C ASP A 202 2.80 -21.47 3.57
N MET A 203 1.98 -21.50 4.62
CA MET A 203 2.38 -22.01 5.93
C MET A 203 1.57 -23.26 6.24
N GLU A 204 2.22 -24.41 6.15
CA GLU A 204 1.67 -25.72 6.53
C GLU A 204 1.59 -25.88 8.06
N ASP A 205 2.32 -25.06 8.81
CA ASP A 205 2.49 -25.19 10.26
C ASP A 205 1.41 -24.44 11.06
N SER A 206 0.93 -25.08 12.14
CA SER A 206 -0.04 -24.49 13.08
C SER A 206 0.65 -23.60 14.12
N PHE A 207 0.73 -22.29 13.86
CA PHE A 207 1.32 -21.34 14.79
C PHE A 207 0.39 -20.92 15.93
N VAL A 208 0.99 -20.56 17.06
CA VAL A 208 0.28 -20.07 18.25
C VAL A 208 0.72 -18.68 18.67
N GLU A 209 1.92 -18.24 18.31
CA GLU A 209 2.36 -16.87 18.58
C GLU A 209 3.01 -16.27 17.34
N ALA A 210 2.88 -14.96 17.20
CA ALA A 210 3.55 -14.20 16.17
C ALA A 210 4.14 -12.91 16.77
N SER A 211 5.34 -12.57 16.33
CA SER A 211 5.97 -11.29 16.60
C SER A 211 6.38 -10.62 15.30
N PHE A 212 6.27 -9.30 15.27
CA PHE A 212 6.58 -8.46 14.11
C PHE A 212 7.44 -7.30 14.59
N GLN A 213 8.55 -7.06 13.90
CA GLN A 213 9.47 -5.97 14.18
C GLN A 213 9.65 -5.14 12.91
N PHE A 214 9.31 -3.86 13.01
CA PHE A 214 9.41 -2.91 11.92
C PHE A 214 10.74 -2.14 11.97
N PHE A 215 11.31 -1.92 10.80
CA PHE A 215 12.53 -1.16 10.58
C PHE A 215 12.36 -0.21 9.39
N ILE A 216 13.14 0.86 9.43
CA ILE A 216 13.25 1.86 8.37
C ILE A 216 14.70 1.84 7.90
N GLU A 217 14.92 1.49 6.63
CA GLU A 217 16.23 1.58 5.99
C GLU A 217 16.27 2.79 5.05
N HIS A 218 17.36 3.55 5.12
CA HIS A 218 17.63 4.69 4.25
C HIS A 218 18.56 4.30 3.10
N PHE A 219 18.17 4.64 1.88
CA PHE A 219 18.99 4.44 0.70
C PHE A 219 19.29 5.75 -0.01
N SER A 220 20.58 6.02 -0.21
CA SER A 220 21.06 7.01 -1.17
C SER A 220 21.20 6.34 -2.53
N LEU A 221 20.42 6.74 -3.53
CA LEU A 221 20.82 6.48 -4.92
C LEU A 221 22.08 7.31 -5.18
N LYS A 222 23.27 6.68 -5.22
CA LYS A 222 24.40 7.35 -5.86
C LYS A 222 23.95 7.67 -7.30
N PRO A 223 24.16 8.90 -7.80
CA PRO A 223 23.95 9.16 -9.21
C PRO A 223 24.77 8.13 -9.98
N GLN A 224 24.13 7.38 -10.88
CA GLN A 224 24.89 6.73 -11.94
C GLN A 224 25.56 7.88 -12.70
N HIS A 225 26.81 8.16 -12.36
CA HIS A 225 27.68 8.89 -13.27
C HIS A 225 27.67 8.05 -14.55
N ASN A 226 26.98 8.56 -15.57
CA ASN A 226 27.23 8.21 -16.95
C ASN A 226 28.75 8.37 -17.17
N SER A 227 29.49 7.28 -17.04
CA SER A 227 30.80 7.18 -17.65
C SER A 227 30.55 7.19 -19.15
N ARG A 228 30.77 8.36 -19.74
CA ARG A 228 31.00 8.49 -21.18
C ARG A 228 32.06 7.46 -21.59
N LEU A 229 31.71 6.62 -22.55
CA LEU A 229 32.51 6.32 -23.74
C LEU A 229 31.58 6.34 -24.94
#